data_AF-A0A535YVW9-F1
#
_entry.id   AF-A0A535YVW9-F1
#
_cell.length_a   1.000
_cell.length_b   1.000
_cell.length_c   1.000
_cell.angle_alpha   90.00
_cell.angle_beta   90.00
_cell.angle_gamma   90.00
#
_symmetry.space_group_name_H-M   'P 1'
#
loop_
_entity.id
_entity.type
_entity.pdbx_description
1 polymer ?
#
loop_
_entity_poly.entity_id
_entity_poly.type
_entity_poly.pdbx_seq_one_letter_code
_entity_poly.pdbx_strand_id
1 'polypeptide(L)'
;MIPSFRCRRALPVRIACVSALAASTVQAASLDRALRDAEGKGEFPKLTSVLVLEDGKTTYEGYFGGTDAETLQDTRSATKSITSLAAGIAVAEGKI
;
A
#
# COMPACT_ATOMS: atom_id res chain seq x y z
N MET A 1 16.06 -7.81 -35.57
CA MET A 1 16.50 -6.41 -35.45
C MET A 1 16.10 -5.92 -34.07
N ILE A 2 16.98 -6.07 -33.08
CA ILE A 2 16.79 -5.65 -31.69
C ILE A 2 18.02 -4.81 -31.36
N PRO A 3 17.92 -3.51 -31.03
CA PRO A 3 19.09 -2.75 -30.65
C PRO A 3 19.45 -3.06 -29.20
N SER A 4 20.73 -3.37 -29.03
CA SER A 4 21.43 -3.60 -27.77
C SER A 4 21.52 -2.30 -26.96
N PHE A 5 20.88 -2.27 -25.79
CA PHE A 5 21.07 -1.19 -24.82
C PHE A 5 22.42 -1.35 -24.14
N ARG A 6 23.35 -0.49 -24.58
CA ARG A 6 24.72 -0.40 -24.11
C ARG A 6 24.73 0.42 -22.81
N CYS A 7 25.14 -0.23 -21.74
CA CYS A 7 25.44 0.35 -20.43
C CYS A 7 26.47 1.49 -20.55
N ARG A 8 26.18 2.68 -20.00
CA ARG A 8 27.17 3.63 -19.44
C ARG A 8 26.48 4.83 -18.79
N ARG A 9 26.46 4.86 -17.46
CA ARG A 9 27.00 5.95 -16.61
C ARG A 9 26.64 5.67 -15.14
N ALA A 10 27.64 5.24 -14.39
CA ALA A 10 27.59 5.21 -12.94
C ALA A 10 27.37 6.64 -12.40
N LEU A 11 26.28 6.85 -11.67
CA LEU A 11 26.09 7.99 -10.78
C LEU A 11 26.05 7.48 -9.33
N PRO A 12 26.51 8.28 -8.34
CA PRO A 12 26.72 7.82 -6.98
C PRO A 12 25.39 7.65 -6.22
N VAL A 13 24.86 6.42 -6.22
CA VAL A 13 23.68 6.01 -5.44
C VAL A 13 24.05 5.81 -3.97
N ARG A 14 24.47 6.86 -3.27
CA ARG A 14 24.68 6.76 -1.80
C ARG A 14 24.20 7.95 -0.95
N ILE A 15 23.75 9.06 -1.55
CA ILE A 15 23.29 10.24 -0.78
C ILE A 15 21.75 10.46 -0.88
N ALA A 16 21.06 9.80 -1.81
CA ALA A 16 19.61 10.00 -2.01
C ALA A 16 18.69 9.24 -1.03
N CYS A 17 19.22 8.34 -0.19
CA CYS A 17 18.39 7.43 0.61
C CYS A 17 17.90 8.03 1.95
N VAL A 18 18.59 9.06 2.49
CA VAL A 18 18.28 9.61 3.83
C VAL A 18 17.08 10.57 3.79
N SER A 19 16.94 11.37 2.73
CA SER A 19 15.83 12.31 2.60
C SER A 19 14.49 11.63 2.30
N ALA A 20 14.51 10.53 1.55
CA ALA A 20 13.29 9.76 1.23
C ALA A 20 12.67 9.12 2.48
N LEU A 21 13.49 8.62 3.41
CA LEU A 21 13.00 7.99 4.63
C LEU A 21 12.34 8.99 5.59
N ALA A 22 12.91 10.19 5.74
CA ALA A 22 12.34 11.25 6.56
C ALA A 22 11.04 11.82 5.96
N ALA A 23 10.93 11.89 4.63
CA ALA A 23 9.70 12.31 3.98
C ALA A 23 8.55 11.30 4.21
N SER A 24 8.85 10.00 4.10
CA SER A 24 7.86 8.93 4.30
C SER A 24 7.30 8.89 5.74
N THR A 25 8.14 9.08 6.76
CA THR A 25 7.67 9.12 8.16
C THR A 25 6.83 10.35 8.48
N VAL A 26 7.19 11.52 7.95
CA VAL A 26 6.37 12.74 8.08
C VAL A 26 5.02 12.57 7.39
N GLN A 27 5.01 11.95 6.21
CA GLN A 27 3.78 11.70 5.48
C GLN A 27 2.85 10.74 6.23
N ALA A 28 3.38 9.64 6.76
CA ALA A 28 2.62 8.68 7.57
C ALA A 28 2.03 9.34 8.83
N ALA A 29 2.82 10.17 9.54
CA ALA A 29 2.33 10.90 10.72
C ALA A 29 1.24 11.93 10.39
N SER A 30 1.36 12.61 9.23
CA SER A 30 0.32 13.54 8.78
C SER A 30 -0.98 12.83 8.40
N LEU A 31 -0.89 11.67 7.77
CA LEU A 31 -2.03 10.82 7.42
C LEU A 31 -2.72 10.29 8.68
N ASP A 32 -1.95 9.79 9.65
CA ASP A 32 -2.49 9.30 10.91
C ASP A 32 -3.31 10.38 11.61
N ARG A 33 -2.74 11.58 11.77
CA ARG A 33 -3.44 12.71 12.39
C ARG A 33 -4.76 13.02 11.69
N ALA A 34 -4.76 13.08 10.35
CA ALA A 34 -5.97 13.35 9.59
C ALA A 34 -7.06 12.29 9.78
N LEU A 35 -6.68 11.01 9.80
CA LEU A 35 -7.62 9.90 10.00
C LEU A 35 -8.17 9.88 11.44
N ARG A 36 -7.34 10.15 12.44
CA ARG A 36 -7.76 10.26 13.85
C ARG A 36 -8.68 11.44 14.08
N ASP A 37 -8.40 12.59 13.47
CA ASP A 37 -9.28 13.75 13.53
C ASP A 37 -10.65 13.46 12.89
N ALA A 38 -10.67 12.73 11.76
CA ALA A 38 -11.92 12.32 11.11
C ALA A 38 -12.70 11.27 11.92
N GLU A 39 -12.00 10.32 12.57
CA GLU A 39 -12.59 9.36 13.51
C GLU A 39 -13.24 10.08 14.70
N GLY A 40 -12.53 11.03 15.32
CA GLY A 40 -13.04 11.83 16.45
C GLY A 40 -14.26 12.69 16.10
N LYS A 41 -14.38 13.11 14.83
CA LYS A 41 -15.55 13.81 14.30
C LYS A 41 -16.70 12.89 13.87
N GLY A 42 -16.47 11.57 13.84
CA GLY A 42 -17.46 10.59 13.39
C GLY A 42 -17.74 10.62 11.88
N GLU A 43 -16.81 11.12 11.07
CA GLU A 43 -16.99 11.21 9.61
C GLU A 43 -17.04 9.84 8.93
N PHE A 44 -16.31 8.86 9.50
CA PHE A 44 -16.25 7.49 9.00
C PHE A 44 -16.62 6.47 10.09
N PRO A 45 -17.91 6.31 10.43
CA PRO A 45 -18.34 5.45 11.55
C PRO A 45 -18.12 3.95 11.32
N LYS A 46 -17.72 3.54 10.12
CA LYS A 46 -17.42 2.15 9.74
C LYS A 46 -15.95 1.98 9.31
N LEU A 47 -15.10 2.98 9.53
CA LEU A 47 -13.68 2.83 9.27
C LEU A 47 -13.10 1.86 10.29
N THR A 48 -12.52 0.77 9.79
CA THR A 48 -11.90 -0.25 10.63
C THR A 48 -10.39 -0.21 10.49
N SER A 49 -9.86 -0.14 9.27
CA SER A 49 -8.42 -0.05 9.05
C SER A 49 -8.06 0.70 7.78
N VAL A 50 -6.83 1.23 7.76
CA VAL A 50 -6.18 1.82 6.59
C VAL A 50 -4.74 1.32 6.54
N LEU A 51 -4.37 0.70 5.41
CA LEU A 51 -3.01 0.23 5.15
C LEU A 51 -2.50 0.87 3.85
N VAL A 52 -1.28 1.39 3.87
CA VAL A 52 -0.61 1.95 2.70
C VAL A 52 0.71 1.21 2.49
N LEU A 53 0.86 0.67 1.28
CA LEU A 53 2.06 -0.01 0.84
C LEU A 53 2.65 0.73 -0.36
N GLU A 54 3.96 0.97 -0.33
CA GLU A 54 4.74 1.58 -1.41
C GLU A 54 5.96 0.68 -1.67
N ASP A 55 6.17 0.28 -2.93
CA ASP A 55 7.26 -0.63 -3.33
C ASP A 55 7.36 -1.92 -2.47
N GLY A 56 6.21 -2.49 -2.11
CA GLY A 56 6.11 -3.70 -1.31
C GLY A 56 6.44 -3.51 0.18
N LYS A 57 6.59 -2.27 0.65
CA LYS A 57 6.82 -1.93 2.06
C LYS A 57 5.61 -1.20 2.61
N THR A 58 5.19 -1.58 3.81
CA THR A 58 4.16 -0.84 4.54
C THR A 58 4.73 0.49 5.02
N THR A 59 4.18 1.60 4.52
CA THR A 59 4.56 2.96 4.92
C THR A 59 3.61 3.56 5.95
N TYR A 60 2.38 3.05 6.01
CA TYR A 60 1.40 3.40 7.04
C TYR A 60 0.45 2.24 7.33
N GLU A 61 0.11 2.06 8.59
CA GLU A 61 -0.88 1.09 9.06
C GLU A 61 -1.59 1.69 10.28
N GLY A 62 -2.92 1.75 10.20
CA GLY A 62 -3.76 2.30 11.25
C GLY A 62 -5.05 1.50 11.40
N TYR A 63 -5.42 1.22 12.65
CA TYR A 63 -6.68 0.58 13.03
C TYR A 63 -7.55 1.53 13.82
N PHE A 64 -8.85 1.43 13.61
CA PHE A 64 -9.88 2.37 14.05
C PHE A 64 -11.06 1.59 14.63
N GLY A 65 -11.92 2.25 15.40
CA GLY A 65 -13.16 1.65 15.92
C GLY A 65 -12.94 0.43 16.83
N GLY A 66 -11.81 0.34 17.52
CA GLY A 66 -11.47 -0.77 18.42
C GLY A 66 -11.02 -2.05 17.72
N THR A 67 -10.72 -2.00 16.42
CA THR A 67 -10.15 -3.12 15.68
C THR A 67 -8.62 -3.17 15.80
N ASP A 68 -8.05 -4.31 15.44
CA ASP A 68 -6.61 -4.56 15.42
C ASP A 68 -6.22 -5.40 14.19
N ALA A 69 -4.94 -5.80 14.11
CA ALA A 69 -4.40 -6.59 13.02
C ALA A 69 -5.04 -7.97 12.86
N GLU A 70 -5.56 -8.55 13.94
CA GLU A 70 -6.18 -9.88 13.94
C GLU A 70 -7.69 -9.80 13.68
N THR A 71 -8.26 -8.59 13.66
CA THR A 71 -9.69 -8.39 13.43
C THR A 71 -10.06 -8.69 11.98
N LEU A 72 -10.89 -9.71 11.78
CA LEU A 72 -11.44 -10.06 10.46
C LEU A 72 -12.37 -8.96 9.93
N GLN A 73 -12.12 -8.56 8.68
CA GLN A 73 -12.85 -7.48 8.00
C GLN A 73 -13.87 -8.03 7.00
N ASP A 74 -15.06 -7.43 6.94
CA ASP A 74 -16.02 -7.69 5.85
C ASP A 74 -15.63 -6.88 4.60
N THR A 75 -14.84 -7.51 3.73
CA THR A 75 -14.25 -6.87 2.54
C THR A 75 -15.21 -6.78 1.34
N ARG A 76 -16.35 -7.49 1.37
CA ARG A 76 -17.37 -7.51 0.30
C ARG A 76 -16.77 -7.56 -1.10
N SER A 77 -17.04 -6.53 -1.92
CA SER A 77 -16.61 -6.47 -3.30
C SER A 77 -15.10 -6.36 -3.49
N ALA A 78 -14.32 -5.98 -2.47
CA ALA A 78 -12.86 -6.00 -2.57
C ALA A 78 -12.33 -7.43 -2.81
N THR A 79 -13.07 -8.48 -2.39
CA THR A 79 -12.77 -9.88 -2.70
C THR A 79 -12.69 -10.14 -4.21
N LYS A 80 -13.41 -9.37 -5.04
CA LYS A 80 -13.33 -9.50 -6.50
C LYS A 80 -11.92 -9.29 -7.04
N SER A 81 -11.11 -8.42 -6.41
CA SER A 81 -9.72 -8.23 -6.83
C SER A 81 -8.93 -9.53 -6.70
N ILE A 82 -9.09 -10.26 -5.58
CA ILE A 82 -8.45 -11.56 -5.36
C ILE A 82 -8.99 -12.61 -6.34
N THR A 83 -10.31 -12.65 -6.57
CA THR A 83 -10.89 -13.57 -7.55
C THR A 83 -10.41 -13.27 -8.97
N SER A 84 -10.30 -12.00 -9.35
CA SER A 84 -9.80 -11.60 -10.67
C SER A 84 -8.33 -11.95 -10.86
N LEU A 85 -7.52 -11.82 -9.80
CA LEU A 85 -6.13 -12.26 -9.80
C LEU A 85 -6.04 -13.78 -10.01
N ALA A 86 -6.81 -14.56 -9.27
CA ALA A 86 -6.86 -16.01 -9.42
C ALA A 86 -7.34 -16.44 -10.81
N ALA A 87 -8.38 -15.78 -11.35
CA ALA A 87 -8.87 -16.03 -12.70
C ALA A 87 -7.81 -15.70 -13.76
N GLY A 88 -7.09 -14.58 -13.61
CA GLY A 88 -5.98 -14.22 -14.50
C GLY A 88 -4.85 -15.25 -14.49
N ILE A 89 -4.52 -15.81 -13.32
CA ILE A 89 -3.56 -16.91 -13.20
C ILE A 89 -4.07 -18.15 -13.95
N ALA A 90 -5.34 -18.53 -13.78
CA ALA A 90 -5.92 -19.69 -14.45
C ALA A 90 -5.89 -19.56 -15.99
N VAL A 91 -6.17 -18.36 -16.52
CA VAL A 91 -6.02 -18.06 -17.96
C VAL A 91 -4.57 -18.18 -18.41
N ALA A 92 -3.61 -17.61 -17.64
CA ALA A 92 -2.20 -17.67 -17.97
C ALA A 92 -1.66 -19.12 -17.98
N GLU A 93 -2.25 -20.00 -17.18
CA GLU A 93 -1.93 -21.43 -17.12
C GLU A 93 -2.74 -22.29 -18.11
N GLY A 94 -3.64 -21.71 -18.90
CA GLY A 94 -4.49 -22.43 -19.85
C GLY A 94 -5.52 -23.36 -19.21
N LYS A 95 -5.91 -23.07 -17.96
CA LYS A 95 -6.92 -23.84 -17.21
C LYS A 95 -8.35 -23.40 -17.50
N ILE A 96 -8.53 -22.20 -18.07
CA ILE A 96 -9.76 -21.62 -18.62
C ILE A 96 -9.43 -20.71 -19.81
#